data_AF-A0A7N9D5P1-F1
#
_entry.id   AF-A0A7N9D5P1-F1
#
_cell.length_a   1.000
_cell.length_b   1.000
_cell.length_c   1.000
_cell.angle_alpha   90.00
_cell.angle_beta   90.00
_cell.angle_gamma   90.00
#
_symmetry.space_group_name_H-M   'P 1'
#
loop_
_entity.id
_entity.type
_entity.pdbx_description
1 polymer ?
#
loop_
_entity_poly.entity_id
_entity_poly.type
_entity_poly.pdbx_seq_one_letter_code
_entity_poly.pdbx_strand_id
1 'polypeptide(L)'
;MAVLAALLRGGAGSRSPLLRRLVQEIRYVERSYVSKPTLKDVMVAGGMESMSNVPYVMNRGSTPYGGVKLEDLIVKDGLTDVYNKIHMGSCAENTAKKLNIARDEQDAYAINSYTRSKAAWEAGKFGNEVIPVTVTVKGQPDVVVKEDEEYKRVDFSKVPKLKTVFQKENGTITAANASTLNDGAAALVLMTAGAAKRLNVTPLARIVAFADAAVEPIDFPIAPVHAVSMVLKDVGLKKEDIAMWEVNEAFSLVVLANIKMLEIDPQKVNINGGAVSLGHPIGMSGARIVGHLTHALKQGEYGLASICNGGGGASAMLIQKL
;
A
#
# COMPACT_ATOMS: atom_id res chain seq x y z
N MET A 1 -7.43 3.55 -15.08
CA MET A 1 -7.48 4.87 -15.75
C MET A 1 -6.90 4.89 -17.18
N ALA A 2 -6.00 4.00 -17.62
CA ALA A 2 -5.48 4.04 -19.00
C ALA A 2 -6.53 3.72 -20.10
N VAL A 3 -7.60 3.00 -19.76
CA VAL A 3 -8.77 2.82 -20.65
C VAL A 3 -9.50 4.16 -20.89
N LEU A 4 -9.39 5.12 -19.96
CA LEU A 4 -10.08 6.40 -19.99
C LEU A 4 -9.46 7.40 -20.99
N ALA A 5 -8.14 7.36 -21.18
CA ALA A 5 -7.45 8.29 -22.09
C ALA A 5 -7.68 7.95 -23.58
N ALA A 6 -7.86 6.67 -23.91
CA ALA A 6 -8.16 6.24 -25.28
C ALA A 6 -9.61 6.55 -25.69
N LEU A 7 -10.55 6.52 -24.75
CA LEU A 7 -11.97 6.78 -25.01
C LEU A 7 -12.30 8.28 -25.18
N LEU A 8 -11.50 9.18 -24.62
CA LEU A 8 -11.73 10.63 -24.68
C LEU A 8 -11.14 11.31 -25.93
N ARG A 9 -10.32 10.63 -26.72
CA ARG A 9 -9.74 11.16 -27.98
C ARG A 9 -10.56 10.83 -29.24
N GLY A 10 -11.63 10.04 -29.13
CA GLY A 10 -12.52 9.72 -30.25
C GLY A 10 -13.72 10.67 -30.33
N GLY A 11 -13.70 11.58 -31.29
CA GLY A 11 -14.81 12.51 -31.55
C GLY A 11 -16.14 11.81 -31.84
N ALA A 12 -17.20 12.35 -31.24
CA ALA A 12 -18.63 12.28 -31.60
C ALA A 12 -19.20 10.94 -32.13
N GLY A 13 -20.08 10.29 -31.34
CA GLY A 13 -21.24 9.63 -31.93
C GLY A 13 -21.75 8.28 -31.40
N SER A 14 -21.30 7.73 -30.27
CA SER A 14 -21.85 6.42 -29.83
C SER A 14 -23.05 6.53 -28.87
N ARG A 15 -24.25 6.18 -29.37
CA ARG A 15 -25.52 6.02 -28.63
C ARG A 15 -25.54 4.71 -27.83
N SER A 16 -24.55 4.45 -26.98
CA SER A 16 -24.53 3.24 -26.14
C SER A 16 -25.12 3.50 -24.73
N PRO A 17 -26.19 2.81 -24.31
CA PRO A 17 -26.75 2.88 -22.95
C PRO A 17 -25.75 2.49 -21.86
N LEU A 18 -24.79 1.63 -22.19
CA LEU A 18 -23.69 1.20 -21.31
C LEU A 18 -22.70 2.35 -21.03
N LEU A 19 -22.39 3.18 -22.04
CA LEU A 19 -21.52 4.34 -21.87
C LEU A 19 -22.17 5.42 -20.98
N ARG A 20 -23.50 5.58 -21.06
CA ARG A 20 -24.25 6.50 -20.18
C ARG A 20 -24.25 6.02 -18.73
N ARG A 21 -24.37 4.72 -18.48
CA ARG A 21 -24.25 4.14 -17.12
C ARG A 21 -22.83 4.29 -16.56
N LEU A 22 -21.80 4.05 -17.37
CA LEU A 22 -20.41 4.19 -16.93
C LEU A 22 -20.05 5.65 -16.57
N VAL A 23 -20.54 6.63 -17.36
CA VAL A 23 -20.36 8.05 -17.07
C VAL A 23 -21.23 8.52 -15.89
N GLN A 24 -22.41 7.91 -15.65
CA GLN A 24 -23.21 8.15 -14.44
C GLN A 24 -22.56 7.57 -13.17
N GLU A 25 -21.96 6.39 -13.24
CA GLU A 25 -21.21 5.75 -12.15
C GLU A 25 -19.95 6.56 -11.81
N ILE A 26 -19.21 7.06 -12.82
CA ILE A 26 -18.02 7.91 -12.60
C ILE A 26 -18.41 9.27 -12.00
N ARG A 27 -19.54 9.87 -12.41
CA ARG A 27 -20.09 11.07 -11.75
C ARG A 27 -20.63 10.82 -10.33
N TYR A 28 -20.90 9.56 -9.98
CA TYR A 28 -21.34 9.16 -8.64
C TYR A 28 -20.17 9.05 -7.66
N VAL A 29 -18.96 8.78 -8.15
CA VAL A 29 -17.75 8.66 -7.32
C VAL A 29 -17.04 10.02 -7.13
N GLU A 30 -17.17 10.96 -8.07
CA GLU A 30 -16.46 12.25 -8.04
C GLU A 30 -17.18 13.40 -7.31
N ARG A 31 -18.35 13.16 -6.70
CA ARG A 31 -19.12 14.20 -5.98
C ARG A 31 -19.45 13.80 -4.55
N SER A 32 -18.87 14.56 -3.62
CA SER A 32 -19.47 14.95 -2.32
C SER A 32 -19.14 14.07 -1.11
N TYR A 33 -18.16 14.46 -0.29
CA TYR A 33 -18.01 13.95 1.08
C TYR A 33 -17.65 15.04 2.11
N VAL A 34 -18.40 16.15 2.12
CA VAL A 34 -18.43 17.09 3.26
C VAL A 34 -19.82 17.19 3.91
N SER A 35 -20.88 16.62 3.30
CA SER A 35 -22.16 16.45 4.00
C SER A 35 -23.12 15.47 3.28
N LYS A 36 -23.73 14.57 4.07
CA LYS A 36 -24.96 13.75 3.84
C LYS A 36 -24.79 12.23 3.57
N PRO A 37 -25.93 11.52 3.59
CA PRO A 37 -26.33 10.51 4.57
C PRO A 37 -25.68 9.17 4.26
N THR A 38 -25.01 8.56 5.23
CA THR A 38 -24.48 7.22 5.00
C THR A 38 -25.66 6.25 4.82
N LEU A 39 -25.65 5.45 3.74
CA LEU A 39 -26.64 4.36 3.54
C LEU A 39 -26.61 3.35 4.71
N LYS A 40 -25.52 3.36 5.49
CA LYS A 40 -25.23 2.54 6.67
C LYS A 40 -24.55 3.40 7.72
N ASP A 41 -24.93 3.28 8.99
CA ASP A 41 -24.35 4.05 10.09
C ASP A 41 -23.15 3.35 10.75
N VAL A 42 -22.98 2.04 10.49
CA VAL A 42 -21.85 1.18 10.90
C VAL A 42 -21.44 0.25 9.74
N MET A 43 -20.13 0.12 9.49
CA MET A 43 -19.55 -0.75 8.47
C MET A 43 -18.23 -1.37 8.96
N VAL A 44 -17.83 -2.49 8.35
CA VAL A 44 -16.46 -3.01 8.43
C VAL A 44 -15.80 -2.81 7.08
N ALA A 45 -14.58 -2.28 7.08
CA ALA A 45 -13.76 -2.13 5.89
C ALA A 45 -12.35 -2.66 6.19
N GLY A 46 -11.65 -3.14 5.18
CA GLY A 46 -10.37 -3.78 5.38
C GLY A 46 -9.76 -4.29 4.09
N GLY A 47 -8.79 -5.18 4.24
CA GLY A 47 -8.06 -5.75 3.13
C GLY A 47 -7.41 -7.06 3.55
N MET A 48 -7.28 -8.00 2.62
CA MET A 48 -6.68 -9.30 2.87
C MET A 48 -6.01 -9.81 1.61
N GLU A 49 -4.96 -10.60 1.78
CA GLU A 49 -4.32 -11.33 0.70
C GLU A 49 -3.75 -12.64 1.23
N SER A 50 -3.80 -13.69 0.41
CA SER A 50 -2.96 -14.87 0.63
C SER A 50 -2.15 -15.15 -0.63
N MET A 51 -0.97 -14.53 -0.73
CA MET A 51 -0.06 -14.70 -1.85
C MET A 51 0.46 -16.14 -1.93
N SER A 52 0.60 -16.84 -0.81
CA SER A 52 1.01 -18.26 -0.78
C SER A 52 0.02 -19.19 -1.48
N ASN A 53 -1.26 -18.79 -1.59
CA ASN A 53 -2.33 -19.60 -2.19
C ASN A 53 -2.73 -19.12 -3.59
N VAL A 54 -2.03 -18.13 -4.16
CA VAL A 54 -2.31 -17.66 -5.52
C VAL A 54 -1.98 -18.77 -6.53
N PRO A 55 -2.92 -19.17 -7.40
CA PRO A 55 -2.70 -20.29 -8.30
C PRO A 55 -1.98 -19.90 -9.59
N TYR A 56 -1.54 -20.91 -10.33
CA TYR A 56 -1.18 -20.77 -11.74
C TYR A 56 -2.44 -20.84 -12.61
N VAL A 57 -2.40 -20.24 -13.81
CA VAL A 57 -3.49 -20.27 -14.78
C VAL A 57 -3.08 -20.84 -16.14
N MET A 58 -4.07 -21.42 -16.82
CA MET A 58 -4.02 -21.84 -18.22
C MET A 58 -5.14 -21.14 -18.98
N ASN A 59 -4.85 -20.67 -20.19
CA ASN A 59 -5.88 -20.07 -21.04
C ASN A 59 -6.95 -21.11 -21.42
N ARG A 60 -8.21 -20.68 -21.46
CA ARG A 60 -9.31 -21.50 -21.99
C ARG A 60 -9.19 -21.61 -23.51
N GLY A 61 -9.39 -22.81 -24.04
CA GLY A 61 -9.41 -23.07 -25.48
C GLY A 61 -8.62 -24.32 -25.85
N SER A 62 -8.29 -24.45 -27.13
CA SER A 62 -7.45 -25.55 -27.63
C SER A 62 -6.00 -25.35 -27.21
N THR A 63 -5.39 -26.37 -26.62
CA THR A 63 -3.96 -26.37 -26.30
C THR A 63 -3.13 -26.32 -27.59
N PRO A 64 -2.27 -25.30 -27.79
CA PRO A 64 -1.44 -25.20 -28.99
C PRO A 64 -0.48 -26.39 -29.14
N TYR A 65 -0.23 -26.81 -30.39
CA TYR A 65 0.84 -27.76 -30.70
C TYR A 65 2.19 -27.16 -30.32
N GLY A 66 3.05 -27.92 -29.64
CA GLY A 66 4.34 -27.46 -29.12
C GLY A 66 4.35 -27.04 -27.65
N GLY A 67 3.18 -27.02 -26.98
CA GLY A 67 3.07 -26.84 -25.53
C GLY A 67 2.45 -25.51 -25.10
N VAL A 68 2.18 -25.40 -23.80
CA VAL A 68 1.59 -24.20 -23.17
C VAL A 68 2.35 -23.85 -21.91
N LYS A 69 2.54 -22.56 -21.66
CA LYS A 69 3.07 -22.06 -20.40
C LYS A 69 1.90 -21.84 -19.43
N LEU A 70 1.97 -22.44 -18.25
CA LEU A 70 1.12 -22.05 -17.13
C LEU A 70 1.69 -20.77 -16.52
N GLU A 71 0.87 -19.74 -16.39
CA GLU A 71 1.30 -18.43 -15.90
C GLU A 71 1.03 -18.30 -14.41
N ASP A 72 2.02 -17.83 -13.65
CA ASP A 72 1.87 -17.50 -12.23
C ASP A 72 1.07 -16.20 -12.09
N LEU A 73 -0.05 -16.24 -11.36
CA LEU A 73 -0.91 -15.07 -11.19
C LEU A 73 -0.30 -13.97 -10.30
N ILE A 74 0.62 -14.30 -9.39
CA ILE A 74 1.33 -13.26 -8.61
C ILE A 74 2.08 -12.36 -9.58
N VAL A 75 2.82 -12.96 -10.50
CA VAL A 75 3.59 -12.23 -11.51
C VAL A 75 2.66 -11.57 -12.51
N LYS A 76 1.71 -12.33 -13.08
CA LYS A 76 0.88 -11.88 -14.20
C LYS A 76 -0.09 -10.76 -13.82
N ASP A 77 -0.87 -10.96 -12.75
CA ASP A 77 -1.98 -10.07 -12.40
C ASP A 77 -1.58 -9.08 -11.29
N GLY A 78 -0.61 -9.45 -10.43
CA GLY A 78 -0.16 -8.61 -9.31
C GLY A 78 1.01 -7.69 -9.64
N LEU A 79 2.11 -8.26 -10.18
CA LEU A 79 3.43 -7.60 -10.14
C LEU A 79 4.01 -7.20 -11.51
N THR A 80 3.29 -7.44 -12.60
CA THR A 80 3.71 -7.03 -13.95
C THR A 80 2.98 -5.77 -14.39
N ASP A 81 3.73 -4.74 -14.78
CA ASP A 81 3.14 -3.57 -15.42
C ASP A 81 2.65 -3.95 -16.82
N VAL A 82 1.35 -3.80 -17.06
CA VAL A 82 0.70 -4.25 -18.31
C VAL A 82 1.21 -3.47 -19.53
N TYR A 83 1.59 -2.20 -19.35
CA TYR A 83 1.95 -1.30 -20.45
C TYR A 83 3.42 -1.46 -20.85
N ASN A 84 4.31 -1.50 -19.87
CA ASN A 84 5.76 -1.63 -20.06
C ASN A 84 6.22 -3.08 -20.11
N LYS A 85 5.39 -4.05 -19.69
CA LYS A 85 5.68 -5.50 -19.66
C LYS A 85 6.94 -5.82 -18.85
N ILE A 86 7.12 -5.11 -17.74
CA ILE A 86 8.22 -5.27 -16.78
C ILE A 86 7.67 -5.44 -15.36
N HIS A 87 8.51 -5.96 -14.46
CA HIS A 87 8.14 -6.10 -13.05
C HIS A 87 8.02 -4.73 -12.37
N MET A 88 7.17 -4.61 -11.33
CA MET A 88 7.06 -3.39 -10.50
C MET A 88 8.43 -2.90 -9.99
N GLY A 89 9.32 -3.83 -9.64
CA GLY A 89 10.69 -3.52 -9.21
C GLY A 89 11.54 -2.83 -10.30
N SER A 90 11.33 -3.16 -11.57
CA SER A 90 12.00 -2.46 -12.69
C SER A 90 11.43 -1.05 -12.89
N CYS A 91 10.17 -0.81 -12.54
CA CYS A 91 9.61 0.54 -12.51
C CYS A 91 10.23 1.38 -11.37
N ALA A 92 10.48 0.77 -10.20
CA ALA A 92 11.19 1.41 -9.10
C ALA A 92 12.62 1.82 -9.50
N GLU A 93 13.35 0.99 -10.25
CA GLU A 93 14.68 1.33 -10.80
C GLU A 93 14.65 2.58 -11.69
N ASN A 94 13.61 2.75 -12.51
CA ASN A 94 13.43 3.94 -13.33
C ASN A 94 13.33 5.21 -12.47
N THR A 95 12.55 5.17 -11.38
CA THR A 95 12.46 6.31 -10.46
C THR A 95 13.75 6.51 -9.65
N ALA A 96 14.42 5.44 -9.22
CA ALA A 96 15.73 5.52 -8.56
C ALA A 96 16.74 6.28 -9.42
N LYS A 97 16.78 5.97 -10.72
CA LYS A 97 17.61 6.68 -11.70
C LYS A 97 17.20 8.15 -11.85
N LYS A 98 15.90 8.43 -12.04
CA LYS A 98 15.38 9.80 -12.26
C LYS A 98 15.64 10.72 -11.07
N LEU A 99 15.55 10.20 -9.84
CA LEU A 99 15.70 10.97 -8.61
C LEU A 99 17.08 10.82 -7.98
N ASN A 100 18.02 10.12 -8.63
CA ASN A 100 19.37 9.86 -8.13
C ASN A 100 19.36 9.27 -6.70
N ILE A 101 18.51 8.27 -6.45
CA ILE A 101 18.45 7.56 -5.17
C ILE A 101 19.30 6.31 -5.29
N ALA A 102 20.47 6.34 -4.66
CA ALA A 102 21.49 5.32 -4.80
C ALA A 102 21.18 4.04 -4.00
N ARG A 103 21.96 3.00 -4.28
CA ARG A 103 21.83 1.66 -3.67
C ARG A 103 22.05 1.69 -2.15
N ASP A 104 23.06 2.42 -1.71
CA ASP A 104 23.44 2.55 -0.30
C ASP A 104 22.36 3.27 0.52
N GLU A 105 21.71 4.29 -0.04
CA GLU A 105 20.57 4.96 0.58
C GLU A 105 19.39 3.99 0.79
N GLN A 106 19.08 3.17 -0.23
CA GLN A 106 18.01 2.19 -0.18
C GLN A 106 18.30 1.06 0.82
N ASP A 107 19.53 0.58 0.86
CA ASP A 107 19.95 -0.44 1.84
C ASP A 107 19.94 0.12 3.27
N ALA A 108 20.37 1.37 3.46
CA ALA A 108 20.30 2.03 4.77
C ALA A 108 18.85 2.19 5.25
N TYR A 109 17.94 2.57 4.35
CA TYR A 109 16.52 2.63 4.66
C TYR A 109 15.94 1.26 5.03
N ALA A 110 16.27 0.21 4.27
CA ALA A 110 15.83 -1.15 4.54
C ALA A 110 16.28 -1.64 5.92
N ILE A 111 17.57 -1.46 6.25
CA ILE A 111 18.12 -1.81 7.58
C ILE A 111 17.38 -1.04 8.68
N ASN A 112 17.11 0.26 8.48
CA ASN A 112 16.32 1.05 9.41
C ASN A 112 14.89 0.50 9.57
N SER A 113 14.22 0.07 8.49
CA SER A 113 12.87 -0.51 8.56
C SER A 113 12.85 -1.79 9.40
N TYR A 114 13.76 -2.74 9.13
CA TYR A 114 13.92 -3.95 9.95
C TYR A 114 14.23 -3.64 11.42
N THR A 115 15.10 -2.66 11.66
CA THR A 115 15.46 -2.22 13.02
C THR A 115 14.26 -1.65 13.76
N ARG A 116 13.45 -0.82 13.10
CA ARG A 116 12.23 -0.22 13.67
C ARG A 116 11.15 -1.25 13.94
N SER A 117 10.94 -2.19 13.02
CA SER A 117 10.00 -3.31 13.22
C SER A 117 10.38 -4.15 14.43
N LYS A 118 11.65 -4.55 14.54
CA LYS A 118 12.14 -5.31 15.70
C LYS A 118 11.92 -4.54 17.00
N ALA A 119 12.31 -3.27 17.04
CA ALA A 119 12.14 -2.44 18.23
C ALA A 119 10.65 -2.23 18.61
N ALA A 120 9.76 -2.10 17.63
CA ALA A 120 8.32 -1.95 17.88
C ALA A 120 7.69 -3.23 18.42
N TRP A 121 8.09 -4.40 17.89
CA TRP A 121 7.68 -5.71 18.40
C TRP A 121 8.18 -5.95 19.83
N GLU A 122 9.47 -5.70 20.09
CA GLU A 122 10.07 -5.84 21.43
C GLU A 122 9.44 -4.88 22.46
N ALA A 123 9.05 -3.67 22.03
CA ALA A 123 8.36 -2.70 22.87
C ALA A 123 6.84 -2.94 23.00
N GLY A 124 6.30 -4.01 22.41
CA GLY A 124 4.88 -4.37 22.52
C GLY A 124 3.91 -3.41 21.82
N LYS A 125 4.38 -2.62 20.84
CA LYS A 125 3.55 -1.58 20.20
C LYS A 125 2.37 -2.12 19.40
N PHE A 126 2.46 -3.36 18.93
CA PHE A 126 1.41 -4.03 18.15
C PHE A 126 0.36 -4.76 19.01
N GLY A 127 0.45 -4.70 20.35
CA GLY A 127 -0.38 -5.51 21.25
C GLY A 127 -1.89 -5.25 21.16
N ASN A 128 -2.30 -4.07 20.68
CA ASN A 128 -3.71 -3.72 20.46
C ASN A 128 -4.15 -3.83 18.99
N GLU A 129 -3.23 -4.14 18.08
CA GLU A 129 -3.45 -4.19 16.63
C GLU A 129 -3.42 -5.62 16.10
N VAL A 130 -2.50 -6.46 16.61
CA VAL A 130 -2.32 -7.84 16.15
C VAL A 130 -3.07 -8.82 17.04
N ILE A 131 -3.85 -9.69 16.41
CA ILE A 131 -4.51 -10.84 17.05
C ILE A 131 -3.79 -12.13 16.64
N PRO A 132 -3.54 -13.07 17.58
CA PRO A 132 -2.89 -14.32 17.24
C PRO A 132 -3.81 -15.25 16.45
N VAL A 133 -3.22 -16.05 15.55
CA VAL A 133 -3.92 -17.06 14.74
C VAL A 133 -3.33 -18.43 15.04
N THR A 134 -4.19 -19.38 15.41
CA THR A 134 -3.80 -20.79 15.59
C THR A 134 -3.95 -21.54 14.26
N VAL A 135 -2.84 -22.12 13.78
CA VAL A 135 -2.80 -22.96 12.58
C VAL A 135 -2.84 -24.43 13.02
N THR A 136 -3.92 -25.11 12.65
CA THR A 136 -4.15 -26.53 12.98
C THR A 136 -3.91 -27.41 11.76
N VAL A 137 -3.02 -28.38 11.91
CA VAL A 137 -2.77 -29.42 10.90
C VAL A 137 -3.06 -30.78 11.53
N LYS A 138 -3.92 -31.58 10.91
CA LYS A 138 -4.32 -32.90 11.43
C LYS A 138 -3.09 -33.77 11.70
N GLY A 139 -2.93 -34.21 12.96
CA GLY A 139 -1.82 -35.06 13.38
C GLY A 139 -0.53 -34.32 13.76
N GLN A 140 -0.55 -32.98 13.78
CA GLN A 140 0.55 -32.14 14.29
C GLN A 140 0.06 -31.28 15.46
N PRO A 141 0.96 -30.84 16.37
CA PRO A 141 0.60 -29.86 17.36
C PRO A 141 0.21 -28.53 16.71
N ASP A 142 -0.77 -27.85 17.30
CA ASP A 142 -1.17 -26.51 16.87
C ASP A 142 -0.01 -25.52 16.95
N VAL A 143 0.09 -24.64 15.96
CA VAL A 143 1.07 -23.55 15.93
C VAL A 143 0.34 -22.23 16.11
N VAL A 144 0.67 -21.49 17.19
CA VAL A 144 0.11 -20.15 17.43
C VAL A 144 1.03 -19.10 16.82
N VAL A 145 0.59 -18.49 15.73
CA VAL A 145 1.25 -17.35 15.08
C VAL A 145 0.75 -16.08 15.75
N LYS A 146 1.62 -15.41 16.50
CA LYS A 146 1.28 -14.23 17.34
C LYS A 146 2.11 -12.99 17.06
N GLU A 147 3.05 -13.08 16.13
CA GLU A 147 3.94 -12.00 15.73
C GLU A 147 4.23 -12.06 14.25
N ASP A 148 4.56 -10.92 13.64
CA ASP A 148 4.98 -10.89 12.24
C ASP A 148 6.20 -11.79 12.02
N GLU A 149 6.23 -12.50 10.89
CA GLU A 149 7.30 -13.45 10.62
C GLU A 149 8.53 -12.78 9.96
N GLU A 150 8.28 -11.83 9.06
CA GLU A 150 9.26 -11.36 8.08
C GLU A 150 10.43 -10.58 8.70
N TYR A 151 10.18 -9.77 9.74
CA TYR A 151 11.21 -8.85 10.25
C TYR A 151 12.40 -9.56 10.90
N LYS A 152 12.27 -10.85 11.20
CA LYS A 152 13.32 -11.71 11.73
C LYS A 152 14.19 -12.35 10.63
N ARG A 153 13.73 -12.32 9.38
CA ARG A 153 14.36 -13.00 8.23
C ARG A 153 15.36 -12.07 7.53
N VAL A 154 16.32 -11.55 8.29
CA VAL A 154 17.32 -10.61 7.75
C VAL A 154 18.72 -10.90 8.29
N ASP A 155 19.72 -10.73 7.42
CA ASP A 155 21.14 -10.72 7.76
C ASP A 155 21.73 -9.40 7.27
N PHE A 156 21.90 -8.44 8.18
CA PHE A 156 22.39 -7.10 7.86
C PHE A 156 23.77 -7.12 7.20
N SER A 157 24.61 -8.13 7.48
CA SER A 157 25.93 -8.26 6.86
C SER A 157 25.88 -8.65 5.37
N LYS A 158 24.73 -9.19 4.93
CA LYS A 158 24.48 -9.60 3.54
C LYS A 158 23.77 -8.53 2.72
N VAL A 159 23.03 -7.62 3.33
CA VAL A 159 22.28 -6.55 2.64
C VAL A 159 23.12 -5.86 1.55
N PRO A 160 24.30 -5.27 1.82
CA PRO A 160 25.11 -4.60 0.79
C PRO A 160 25.73 -5.55 -0.25
N LYS A 161 25.73 -6.87 0.01
CA LYS A 161 26.32 -7.89 -0.88
C LYS A 161 25.30 -8.49 -1.84
N LEU A 162 24.00 -8.23 -1.64
CA LEU A 162 22.96 -8.77 -2.50
C LEU A 162 23.06 -8.18 -3.91
N LYS A 163 22.84 -9.06 -4.91
CA LYS A 163 22.69 -8.68 -6.30
C LYS A 163 21.35 -8.00 -6.52
N THR A 164 21.30 -7.09 -7.48
CA THR A 164 20.07 -6.46 -7.94
C THR A 164 19.25 -7.46 -8.74
N VAL A 165 17.95 -7.54 -8.45
CA VAL A 165 17.10 -8.65 -8.95
C VAL A 165 16.22 -8.24 -10.14
N PHE A 166 15.96 -6.93 -10.29
CA PHE A 166 15.07 -6.42 -11.34
C PHE A 166 15.79 -5.74 -12.52
N GLN A 167 17.08 -5.42 -12.34
CA GLN A 167 17.90 -4.81 -13.38
C GLN A 167 19.37 -5.23 -13.21
N LYS A 168 19.99 -5.75 -14.28
CA LYS A 168 21.38 -6.23 -14.25
C LYS A 168 22.40 -5.10 -14.23
N GLU A 169 22.21 -4.10 -15.10
CA GLU A 169 23.14 -2.99 -15.26
C GLU A 169 22.71 -1.81 -14.39
N ASN A 170 23.58 -1.35 -13.49
CA ASN A 170 23.33 -0.18 -12.64
C ASN A 170 21.98 -0.22 -11.88
N GLY A 171 21.53 -1.43 -11.51
CA GLY A 171 20.37 -1.59 -10.64
C GLY A 171 20.68 -1.19 -9.20
N THR A 172 19.64 -0.94 -8.43
CA THR A 172 19.67 -0.54 -7.02
C THR A 172 18.74 -1.37 -6.15
N ILE A 173 17.71 -1.99 -6.74
CA ILE A 173 16.70 -2.75 -6.01
C ILE A 173 17.16 -4.20 -5.79
N THR A 174 17.12 -4.65 -4.55
CA THR A 174 17.46 -6.01 -4.12
C THR A 174 16.31 -6.66 -3.34
N ALA A 175 16.44 -7.96 -3.06
CA ALA A 175 15.49 -8.66 -2.21
C ALA A 175 15.41 -8.09 -0.77
N ALA A 176 16.45 -7.42 -0.26
CA ALA A 176 16.43 -6.88 1.09
C ALA A 176 15.81 -5.47 1.19
N ASN A 177 15.80 -4.72 0.09
CA ASN A 177 15.29 -3.33 0.08
C ASN A 177 13.97 -3.19 -0.70
N ALA A 178 13.39 -4.31 -1.14
CA ALA A 178 12.05 -4.45 -1.69
C ALA A 178 11.12 -5.12 -0.67
N SER A 179 9.82 -4.89 -0.79
CA SER A 179 8.85 -5.68 -0.02
C SER A 179 8.83 -7.14 -0.43
N THR A 180 8.52 -8.04 0.50
CA THR A 180 8.38 -9.48 0.26
C THR A 180 6.94 -9.86 -0.14
N LEU A 181 6.74 -11.14 -0.49
CA LEU A 181 5.43 -11.72 -0.77
C LEU A 181 4.90 -12.36 0.51
N ASN A 182 3.69 -12.00 0.94
CA ASN A 182 3.19 -12.36 2.27
C ASN A 182 1.69 -12.66 2.28
N ASP A 183 1.24 -13.24 3.39
CA ASP A 183 -0.15 -13.48 3.71
C ASP A 183 -0.59 -12.61 4.89
N GLY A 184 -1.80 -12.09 4.87
CA GLY A 184 -2.32 -11.31 6.00
C GLY A 184 -3.66 -10.63 5.72
N ALA A 185 -4.33 -10.19 6.78
CA ALA A 185 -5.56 -9.41 6.71
C ALA A 185 -5.57 -8.31 7.78
N ALA A 186 -6.24 -7.20 7.48
CA ALA A 186 -6.53 -6.11 8.40
C ALA A 186 -7.97 -5.64 8.22
N ALA A 187 -8.64 -5.27 9.32
CA ALA A 187 -10.01 -4.78 9.30
C ALA A 187 -10.23 -3.66 10.33
N LEU A 188 -11.07 -2.70 9.97
CA LEU A 188 -11.46 -1.56 10.78
C LEU A 188 -12.99 -1.50 10.88
N VAL A 189 -13.49 -1.23 12.08
CA VAL A 189 -14.91 -0.90 12.30
C VAL A 189 -15.09 0.60 12.13
N LEU A 190 -15.87 0.99 11.14
CA LEU A 190 -16.19 2.37 10.82
C LEU A 190 -17.62 2.68 11.23
N MET A 191 -17.82 3.85 11.83
CA MET A 191 -19.15 4.29 12.24
C MET A 191 -19.28 5.81 12.17
N THR A 192 -20.50 6.28 11.98
CA THR A 192 -20.81 7.69 12.16
C THR A 192 -20.71 8.06 13.64
N ALA A 193 -20.42 9.34 13.94
CA ALA A 193 -20.41 9.83 15.33
C ALA A 193 -21.76 9.60 16.05
N GLY A 194 -22.87 9.68 15.31
CA GLY A 194 -24.21 9.37 15.83
C GLY A 194 -24.36 7.90 16.24
N ALA A 195 -23.87 6.96 15.44
CA ALA A 195 -23.86 5.54 15.78
C ALA A 195 -22.94 5.23 16.96
N ALA A 196 -21.74 5.85 17.02
CA ALA A 196 -20.83 5.69 18.16
C ALA A 196 -21.50 6.12 19.48
N LYS A 197 -22.17 7.28 19.48
CA LYS A 197 -22.94 7.77 20.63
C LYS A 197 -24.12 6.84 20.96
N ARG A 198 -24.89 6.40 19.96
CA ARG A 198 -26.02 5.50 20.13
C ARG A 198 -25.61 4.15 20.74
N LEU A 199 -24.45 3.63 20.35
CA LEU A 199 -23.91 2.34 20.82
C LEU A 199 -23.05 2.48 22.08
N ASN A 200 -22.83 3.71 22.57
CA ASN A 200 -22.00 4.01 23.74
C ASN A 200 -20.57 3.44 23.63
N VAL A 201 -19.93 3.63 22.48
CA VAL A 201 -18.54 3.20 22.22
C VAL A 201 -17.63 4.41 22.07
N THR A 202 -16.38 4.28 22.53
CA THR A 202 -15.35 5.33 22.40
C THR A 202 -14.68 5.24 21.04
N PRO A 203 -14.84 6.23 20.14
CA PRO A 203 -14.16 6.23 18.85
C PRO A 203 -12.65 6.45 19.03
N LEU A 204 -11.82 5.75 18.25
CA LEU A 204 -10.37 5.82 18.36
C LEU A 204 -9.74 6.95 17.55
N ALA A 205 -10.32 7.27 16.39
CA ALA A 205 -9.84 8.27 15.46
C ALA A 205 -11.00 8.74 14.57
N ARG A 206 -10.81 9.88 13.92
CA ARG A 206 -11.70 10.45 12.90
C ARG A 206 -10.99 10.44 11.55
N ILE A 207 -11.64 9.88 10.52
CA ILE A 207 -11.22 10.07 9.13
C ILE A 207 -11.54 11.50 8.73
N VAL A 208 -10.52 12.26 8.32
CA VAL A 208 -10.64 13.70 8.02
C VAL A 208 -10.78 13.92 6.52
N ALA A 209 -9.89 13.33 5.73
CA ALA A 209 -9.89 13.44 4.28
C ALA A 209 -9.17 12.23 3.65
N PHE A 210 -9.44 11.99 2.38
CA PHE A 210 -8.74 11.01 1.56
C PHE A 210 -8.76 11.47 0.10
N ALA A 211 -7.79 11.02 -0.68
CA ALA A 211 -7.72 11.30 -2.11
C ALA A 211 -6.99 10.19 -2.87
N ASP A 212 -7.31 10.07 -4.15
CA ASP A 212 -6.58 9.24 -5.10
C ASP A 212 -5.89 10.13 -6.13
N ALA A 213 -4.68 9.77 -6.52
CA ALA A 213 -3.95 10.40 -7.60
C ALA A 213 -3.38 9.33 -8.54
N ALA A 214 -3.14 9.69 -9.80
CA ALA A 214 -2.51 8.81 -10.76
C ALA A 214 -1.54 9.58 -11.67
N VAL A 215 -0.44 8.92 -12.02
CA VAL A 215 0.58 9.36 -12.97
C VAL A 215 0.82 8.26 -14.02
N GLU A 216 1.86 8.39 -14.83
CA GLU A 216 2.27 7.33 -15.75
C GLU A 216 2.52 6.00 -15.01
N PRO A 217 2.15 4.84 -15.58
CA PRO A 217 2.25 3.55 -14.89
C PRO A 217 3.63 3.22 -14.31
N ILE A 218 4.70 3.54 -15.06
CA ILE A 218 6.09 3.31 -14.65
C ILE A 218 6.53 4.23 -13.50
N ASP A 219 5.83 5.33 -13.29
CA ASP A 219 6.13 6.36 -12.29
C ASP A 219 5.23 6.23 -11.03
N PHE A 220 4.58 5.08 -10.82
CA PHE A 220 3.82 4.81 -9.59
C PHE A 220 4.57 5.15 -8.27
N PRO A 221 5.91 5.04 -8.16
CA PRO A 221 6.61 5.37 -6.91
C PRO A 221 6.40 6.82 -6.44
N ILE A 222 6.11 7.75 -7.36
CA ILE A 222 5.90 9.18 -7.06
C ILE A 222 4.41 9.55 -6.95
N ALA A 223 3.50 8.65 -7.31
CA ALA A 223 2.05 8.89 -7.19
C ALA A 223 1.61 9.30 -5.78
N PRO A 224 2.16 8.73 -4.66
CA PRO A 224 1.73 9.12 -3.32
C PRO A 224 2.00 10.59 -3.00
N VAL A 225 3.06 11.20 -3.53
CA VAL A 225 3.35 12.64 -3.38
C VAL A 225 2.14 13.50 -3.81
N HIS A 226 1.52 13.13 -4.93
CA HIS A 226 0.38 13.85 -5.47
C HIS A 226 -0.88 13.62 -4.63
N ALA A 227 -1.17 12.38 -4.23
CA ALA A 227 -2.32 12.06 -3.39
C ALA A 227 -2.23 12.77 -2.01
N VAL A 228 -1.05 12.75 -1.38
CA VAL A 228 -0.75 13.47 -0.13
C VAL A 228 -1.00 14.96 -0.30
N SER A 229 -0.46 15.55 -1.37
CA SER A 229 -0.60 17.00 -1.63
C SER A 229 -2.06 17.39 -1.84
N MET A 230 -2.87 16.54 -2.48
CA MET A 230 -4.31 16.75 -2.62
C MET A 230 -5.02 16.73 -1.27
N VAL A 231 -4.74 15.73 -0.42
CA VAL A 231 -5.34 15.63 0.93
C VAL A 231 -5.00 16.86 1.77
N LEU A 232 -3.73 17.24 1.86
CA LEU A 232 -3.30 18.40 2.65
C LEU A 232 -3.94 19.70 2.17
N LYS A 233 -4.00 19.90 0.85
CA LYS A 233 -4.63 21.08 0.23
C LYS A 233 -6.13 21.13 0.52
N ASP A 234 -6.83 20.00 0.45
CA ASP A 234 -8.27 19.92 0.69
C ASP A 234 -8.64 20.35 2.12
N VAL A 235 -7.86 19.92 3.10
CA VAL A 235 -8.11 20.25 4.52
C VAL A 235 -7.43 21.54 4.99
N GLY A 236 -6.60 22.17 4.16
CA GLY A 236 -5.84 23.37 4.50
C GLY A 236 -4.73 23.15 5.56
N LEU A 237 -4.23 21.92 5.69
CA LEU A 237 -3.09 21.59 6.56
C LEU A 237 -1.78 21.64 5.77
N LYS A 238 -0.68 21.83 6.51
CA LYS A 238 0.67 21.74 5.98
C LYS A 238 1.31 20.41 6.37
N LYS A 239 2.40 20.06 5.69
CA LYS A 239 3.17 18.84 5.98
C LYS A 239 3.73 18.84 7.41
N GLU A 240 3.99 20.01 7.98
CA GLU A 240 4.50 20.18 9.34
C GLU A 240 3.44 19.82 10.41
N ASP A 241 2.15 19.90 10.08
CA ASP A 241 1.04 19.58 10.98
C ASP A 241 0.87 18.05 11.17
N ILE A 242 1.52 17.26 10.33
CA ILE A 242 1.45 15.80 10.39
C ILE A 242 2.48 15.27 11.41
N ALA A 243 1.97 14.57 12.41
CA ALA A 243 2.78 13.98 13.47
C ALA A 243 3.45 12.68 13.01
N MET A 244 2.73 11.87 12.23
CA MET A 244 3.19 10.56 11.78
C MET A 244 2.77 10.29 10.33
N TRP A 245 3.69 9.74 9.56
CA TRP A 245 3.48 9.36 8.17
C TRP A 245 3.61 7.86 8.03
N GLU A 246 2.65 7.24 7.37
CA GLU A 246 2.77 5.87 6.87
C GLU A 246 2.81 5.91 5.34
N VAL A 247 4.01 5.87 4.78
CA VAL A 247 4.22 5.75 3.33
C VAL A 247 4.54 4.29 3.04
N ASN A 248 3.63 3.54 2.43
CA ASN A 248 3.80 2.10 2.26
C ASN A 248 5.12 1.75 1.55
N GLU A 249 5.90 0.88 2.17
CA GLU A 249 7.25 0.51 1.74
C GLU A 249 7.23 -0.57 0.64
N ALA A 250 6.55 -0.33 -0.49
CA ALA A 250 6.58 -1.28 -1.61
C ALA A 250 8.04 -1.55 -2.07
N PHE A 251 8.85 -0.50 -2.06
CA PHE A 251 10.31 -0.55 -2.12
C PHE A 251 10.85 0.55 -1.20
N SER A 252 12.05 0.37 -0.66
CA SER A 252 12.76 1.41 0.09
C SER A 252 12.87 2.71 -0.73
N LEU A 253 13.07 2.55 -2.04
CA LEU A 253 13.02 3.62 -3.03
C LEU A 253 11.75 4.48 -2.96
N VAL A 254 10.56 3.86 -2.83
CA VAL A 254 9.29 4.60 -2.82
C VAL A 254 9.28 5.59 -1.67
N VAL A 255 9.69 5.17 -0.47
CA VAL A 255 9.67 6.05 0.69
C VAL A 255 10.72 7.15 0.58
N LEU A 256 11.94 6.82 0.15
CA LEU A 256 12.99 7.81 -0.08
C LEU A 256 12.58 8.87 -1.12
N ALA A 257 11.92 8.45 -2.21
CA ALA A 257 11.38 9.36 -3.21
C ALA A 257 10.34 10.32 -2.61
N ASN A 258 9.42 9.80 -1.79
CA ASN A 258 8.37 10.59 -1.15
C ASN A 258 8.94 11.55 -0.09
N ILE A 259 9.88 11.09 0.74
CA ILE A 259 10.62 11.93 1.69
C ILE A 259 11.29 13.10 0.97
N LYS A 260 12.00 12.80 -0.13
CA LYS A 260 12.73 13.81 -0.92
C LYS A 260 11.79 14.82 -1.57
N MET A 261 10.71 14.37 -2.20
CA MET A 261 9.80 15.24 -2.96
C MET A 261 8.86 16.06 -2.08
N LEU A 262 8.40 15.51 -0.95
CA LEU A 262 7.59 16.24 0.02
C LEU A 262 8.44 17.08 0.98
N GLU A 263 9.75 16.79 1.05
CA GLU A 263 10.70 17.37 2.00
C GLU A 263 10.15 17.26 3.44
N ILE A 264 9.88 16.04 3.86
CA ILE A 264 9.35 15.70 5.20
C ILE A 264 10.42 15.07 6.08
N ASP A 265 10.26 15.21 7.39
CA ASP A 265 11.19 14.66 8.38
C ASP A 265 11.18 13.11 8.36
N PRO A 266 12.30 12.45 8.00
CA PRO A 266 12.39 10.99 7.99
C PRO A 266 12.11 10.35 9.34
N GLN A 267 12.31 11.07 10.46
CA GLN A 267 12.04 10.55 11.80
C GLN A 267 10.56 10.37 12.10
N LYS A 268 9.68 10.99 11.31
CA LYS A 268 8.22 10.86 11.41
C LYS A 268 7.62 9.85 10.43
N VAL A 269 8.43 9.23 9.57
CA VAL A 269 7.98 8.32 8.51
C VAL A 269 8.23 6.86 8.90
N ASN A 270 7.17 6.03 8.85
CA ASN A 270 7.18 4.59 9.10
C ASN A 270 7.92 4.22 10.39
N ILE A 271 7.52 4.87 11.48
CA ILE A 271 8.36 4.92 12.67
C ILE A 271 8.52 3.58 13.38
N ASN A 272 7.63 2.63 13.08
CA ASN A 272 7.60 1.26 13.61
C ASN A 272 7.91 0.21 12.50
N GLY A 273 8.57 0.64 11.43
CA GLY A 273 8.88 -0.16 10.25
C GLY A 273 7.69 -0.28 9.30
N GLY A 274 7.84 -1.07 8.24
CA GLY A 274 6.80 -1.18 7.21
C GLY A 274 7.00 -2.36 6.27
N ALA A 275 6.46 -2.26 5.06
CA ALA A 275 6.34 -3.38 4.13
C ALA A 275 7.66 -4.01 3.65
N VAL A 276 8.81 -3.31 3.76
CA VAL A 276 10.13 -3.91 3.45
C VAL A 276 10.50 -4.96 4.49
N SER A 277 10.18 -4.74 5.77
CA SER A 277 10.56 -5.62 6.87
C SER A 277 9.42 -6.46 7.43
N LEU A 278 8.19 -5.97 7.39
CA LEU A 278 6.98 -6.66 7.88
C LEU A 278 6.30 -7.49 6.78
N GLY A 279 6.64 -7.23 5.53
CA GLY A 279 6.04 -7.87 4.37
C GLY A 279 4.86 -7.11 3.76
N HIS A 280 4.43 -7.54 2.57
CA HIS A 280 3.43 -6.84 1.76
C HIS A 280 2.38 -7.79 1.15
N PRO A 281 1.40 -8.26 1.94
CA PRO A 281 0.18 -8.81 1.37
C PRO A 281 -0.56 -7.64 0.69
N ILE A 282 -0.59 -7.64 -0.64
CA ILE A 282 -0.89 -6.45 -1.45
C ILE A 282 -2.28 -5.88 -1.15
N GLY A 283 -3.31 -6.72 -1.06
CA GLY A 283 -4.67 -6.30 -0.70
C GLY A 283 -4.86 -5.86 0.74
N MET A 284 -3.91 -6.13 1.65
CA MET A 284 -4.02 -5.85 3.09
C MET A 284 -3.34 -4.56 3.51
N SER A 285 -2.22 -4.22 2.88
CA SER A 285 -1.28 -3.23 3.43
C SER A 285 -1.85 -1.83 3.56
N GLY A 286 -2.76 -1.41 2.67
CA GLY A 286 -3.45 -0.12 2.78
C GLY A 286 -4.33 -0.01 4.03
N ALA A 287 -5.02 -1.10 4.41
CA ALA A 287 -5.80 -1.14 5.65
C ALA A 287 -4.90 -1.22 6.89
N ARG A 288 -3.81 -2.01 6.82
CA ARG A 288 -2.83 -2.12 7.92
C ARG A 288 -2.26 -0.76 8.30
N ILE A 289 -1.75 0.03 7.36
CA ILE A 289 -1.11 1.31 7.69
C ILE A 289 -2.08 2.34 8.30
N VAL A 290 -3.35 2.34 7.90
CA VAL A 290 -4.39 3.18 8.53
C VAL A 290 -4.74 2.67 9.93
N GLY A 291 -4.85 1.35 10.10
CA GLY A 291 -5.02 0.71 11.41
C GLY A 291 -3.87 1.07 12.35
N HIS A 292 -2.64 1.00 11.86
CA HIS A 292 -1.44 1.33 12.63
C HIS A 292 -1.45 2.78 13.11
N LEU A 293 -1.71 3.75 12.23
CA LEU A 293 -1.88 5.16 12.65
C LEU A 293 -2.96 5.31 13.72
N THR A 294 -4.07 4.57 13.60
CA THR A 294 -5.18 4.60 14.56
C THR A 294 -4.73 4.18 15.96
N HIS A 295 -3.78 3.25 16.08
CA HIS A 295 -3.26 2.79 17.37
C HIS A 295 -2.04 3.58 17.85
N ALA A 296 -1.19 4.04 16.95
CA ALA A 296 0.12 4.62 17.27
C ALA A 296 0.10 6.14 17.56
N LEU A 297 -0.83 6.89 16.96
CA LEU A 297 -0.97 8.33 17.19
C LEU A 297 -1.42 8.63 18.63
N LYS A 298 -0.99 9.79 19.15
CA LYS A 298 -1.47 10.36 20.42
C LYS A 298 -2.68 11.26 20.18
N GLN A 299 -3.48 11.44 21.22
CA GLN A 299 -4.71 12.24 21.17
C GLN A 299 -4.48 13.62 20.54
N GLY A 300 -5.31 13.97 19.55
CA GLY A 300 -5.25 15.24 18.83
C GLY A 300 -4.28 15.27 17.63
N GLU A 301 -3.34 14.33 17.54
CA GLU A 301 -2.36 14.27 16.44
C GLU A 301 -3.02 13.87 15.11
N TYR A 302 -2.50 14.45 14.03
CA TYR A 302 -2.80 14.05 12.67
C TYR A 302 -1.79 13.03 12.16
N GLY A 303 -2.28 11.96 11.54
CA GLY A 303 -1.46 11.01 10.80
C GLY A 303 -1.93 10.86 9.37
N LEU A 304 -0.98 10.68 8.46
CA LEU A 304 -1.25 10.62 7.03
C LEU A 304 -0.66 9.32 6.45
N ALA A 305 -1.54 8.43 6.01
CA ALA A 305 -1.18 7.21 5.30
C ALA A 305 -1.23 7.43 3.79
N SER A 306 -0.27 6.88 3.06
CA SER A 306 -0.28 6.88 1.60
C SER A 306 0.31 5.58 1.03
N ILE A 307 -0.29 5.09 -0.04
CA ILE A 307 0.07 3.81 -0.66
C ILE A 307 -0.01 3.93 -2.18
N CYS A 308 1.05 3.51 -2.86
CA CYS A 308 1.05 3.39 -4.32
C CYS A 308 0.44 2.07 -4.77
N ASN A 309 -0.06 2.01 -6.00
CA ASN A 309 -0.56 0.80 -6.62
C ASN A 309 -0.08 0.64 -8.07
N GLY A 310 0.02 -0.61 -8.53
CA GLY A 310 0.34 -0.95 -9.92
C GLY A 310 -0.59 -0.22 -10.91
N GLY A 311 -0.03 0.18 -12.05
CA GLY A 311 -0.74 0.98 -13.04
C GLY A 311 -0.67 2.50 -12.83
N GLY A 312 0.16 2.99 -11.89
CA GLY A 312 0.48 4.41 -11.74
C GLY A 312 -0.33 5.18 -10.70
N GLY A 313 -1.11 4.50 -9.86
CA GLY A 313 -1.99 5.13 -8.88
C GLY A 313 -1.39 5.25 -7.49
N ALA A 314 -2.02 6.07 -6.65
CA ALA A 314 -1.87 6.04 -5.21
C ALA A 314 -3.13 6.55 -4.51
N SER A 315 -3.36 6.05 -3.30
CA SER A 315 -4.36 6.55 -2.36
C SER A 315 -3.68 7.16 -1.14
N ALA A 316 -4.24 8.23 -0.60
CA ALA A 316 -3.81 8.84 0.66
C ALA A 316 -5.01 9.08 1.59
N MET A 317 -4.81 8.93 2.90
CA MET A 317 -5.83 9.12 3.92
C MET A 317 -5.24 9.85 5.14
N LEU A 318 -5.91 10.93 5.55
CA LEU A 318 -5.63 11.68 6.76
C LEU A 318 -6.62 11.29 7.84
N ILE A 319 -6.09 10.91 9.00
CA ILE A 319 -6.88 10.69 10.21
C ILE A 319 -6.41 11.61 11.34
N GLN A 320 -7.30 11.90 12.27
CA GLN A 320 -6.96 12.55 13.53
C GLN A 320 -7.31 11.63 14.69
N LYS A 321 -6.36 11.43 15.60
CA LYS A 321 -6.57 10.65 16.81
C LYS A 321 -7.50 11.39 17.76
N LEU A 322 -8.48 10.68 18.33
CA LEU A 322 -9.46 11.21 19.29
C LEU A 322 -9.05 10.95 20.74
#